data_AF-I4A6R4-F1
#
_entry.id   AF-I4A6R4-F1
#
_cell.length_a   1.000
_cell.length_b   1.000
_cell.length_c   1.000
_cell.angle_alpha   90.00
_cell.angle_beta   90.00
_cell.angle_gamma   90.00
#
_symmetry.space_group_name_H-M   'P 1'
#
loop_
_entity.id
_entity.type
_entity.pdbx_description
1 polymer ?
#
loop_
_entity_poly.entity_id
_entity_poly.type
_entity_poly.pdbx_seq_one_letter_code
_entity_poly.pdbx_strand_id
1 'polypeptide(L)'
;MLKGNELINRRDFFGTVFNDICKLTMTAVRTTAPKKKLIRPPGAIEEIAFLAGCQRCGKCSLVCEDKSIHIAGPDEGVLVGTPYLVPDEQPCTFCLRCIEVCPSGVLENRESIQSYAIGVAKINQDLCLAYHEQLCSSCLYTCPTGIKAIELRDFRYPLIRTEYCIGCGRCIKACIAEGSAITVIPC
;
A
#
# COMPACT_ATOMS: atom_id res chain seq x y z
N MET A 1 60.19 23.28 -20.20
CA MET A 1 59.32 24.35 -19.66
C MET A 1 58.71 23.86 -18.36
N LEU A 2 59.09 24.49 -17.25
CA LEU A 2 58.62 24.18 -15.90
C LEU A 2 57.28 24.89 -15.63
N LYS A 3 56.24 24.14 -15.27
CA LYS A 3 55.06 24.56 -14.48
C LYS A 3 54.60 23.28 -13.78
N GLY A 4 54.41 23.17 -12.48
CA GLY A 4 54.26 24.10 -11.38
C GLY A 4 53.53 23.24 -10.35
N ASN A 5 54.18 22.97 -9.22
CA ASN A 5 53.72 22.04 -8.20
C ASN A 5 52.49 22.65 -7.49
N GLU A 6 51.26 22.28 -7.89
CA GLU A 6 50.05 22.67 -7.18
C GLU A 6 49.94 21.84 -5.89
N LEU A 7 50.36 22.44 -4.78
CA LEU A 7 50.17 21.90 -3.44
C LEU A 7 48.68 21.94 -3.08
N ILE A 8 47.99 20.82 -3.26
CA ILE A 8 46.59 20.62 -2.87
C ILE A 8 46.45 20.88 -1.37
N ASN A 9 45.64 21.87 -0.99
CA ASN A 9 45.44 22.29 0.39
C ASN A 9 44.64 21.24 1.16
N ARG A 10 45.06 20.93 2.39
CA ARG A 10 44.41 19.95 3.28
C ARG A 10 42.91 20.24 3.51
N ARG A 11 42.50 21.52 3.51
CA ARG A 11 41.07 21.92 3.61
C ARG A 11 40.26 21.56 2.38
N ASP A 12 40.85 21.69 1.19
CA ASP A 12 40.17 21.40 -0.07
C ASP A 12 39.98 19.89 -0.24
N PHE A 13 40.95 19.10 0.21
CA PHE A 13 40.86 17.64 0.24
C PHE A 13 39.74 17.13 1.15
N PHE A 14 39.58 17.71 2.36
CA PHE A 14 38.47 17.35 3.25
C PHE A 14 37.10 17.77 2.68
N GLY A 15 37.04 18.92 1.99
CA GLY A 15 35.82 19.38 1.34
C GLY A 15 35.37 18.47 0.20
N THR A 16 36.30 18.04 -0.67
CA THR A 16 35.99 17.12 -1.76
C THR A 16 35.65 15.72 -1.27
N VAL A 17 36.41 15.17 -0.31
CA VAL A 17 36.14 13.84 0.26
C VAL A 17 34.80 13.82 1.00
N PHE A 18 34.45 14.87 1.75
CA PHE A 18 33.16 14.98 2.42
C PHE A 18 32.00 15.07 1.41
N ASN A 19 32.17 15.85 0.34
CA ASN A 19 31.15 16.01 -0.69
C ASN A 19 30.96 14.73 -1.51
N ASP A 20 32.04 14.00 -1.79
CA ASP A 20 32.00 12.72 -2.50
C ASP A 20 31.39 11.61 -1.63
N ILE A 21 31.71 11.58 -0.33
CA ILE A 21 31.06 10.70 0.64
C ILE A 21 29.56 11.04 0.75
N CYS A 22 29.18 12.32 0.85
CA CYS A 22 27.78 12.75 0.87
C CYS A 22 27.03 12.39 -0.42
N LYS A 23 27.67 12.50 -1.59
CA LYS A 23 27.06 12.06 -2.86
C LYS A 23 26.88 10.55 -2.89
N LEU A 24 27.86 9.79 -2.41
CA LEU A 24 27.79 8.33 -2.36
C LEU A 24 26.67 7.86 -1.41
N THR A 25 26.57 8.47 -0.23
CA THR A 25 25.51 8.15 0.74
C THR A 25 24.13 8.55 0.23
N MET A 26 23.97 9.73 -0.37
CA MET A 26 22.69 10.17 -0.95
C MET A 26 22.23 9.29 -2.13
N THR A 27 23.17 8.80 -2.93
CA THR A 27 22.87 7.89 -4.06
C THR A 27 22.48 6.50 -3.55
N ALA A 28 23.16 5.98 -2.52
CA ALA A 28 22.81 4.71 -1.89
C ALA A 28 21.42 4.74 -1.22
N VAL A 29 21.03 5.86 -0.61
CA VAL A 29 19.71 6.05 0.01
C VAL A 29 18.57 6.03 -1.02
N ARG A 30 18.80 6.56 -2.24
CA ARG A 30 17.79 6.51 -3.32
C ARG A 30 17.48 5.10 -3.81
N THR A 31 18.46 4.21 -3.81
CA THR A 31 18.27 2.80 -4.21
C THR A 31 17.47 1.96 -3.20
N THR A 32 17.29 2.45 -1.97
CA THR A 32 16.56 1.74 -0.90
C THR A 32 15.12 2.19 -0.71
N ALA A 33 14.63 3.19 -1.48
CA ALA A 33 13.23 3.58 -1.43
C ALA A 33 12.35 2.45 -2.00
N PRO A 34 11.31 2.00 -1.28
CA PRO A 34 10.45 0.92 -1.75
C PRO A 34 9.75 1.33 -3.05
N LYS A 35 9.88 0.48 -4.09
CA LYS A 35 9.37 0.75 -5.44
C LYS A 35 7.83 0.79 -5.52
N LYS A 36 7.12 0.24 -4.53
CA LYS A 36 5.66 0.20 -4.46
C LYS A 36 5.21 0.48 -3.03
N LYS A 37 4.29 1.42 -2.84
CA LYS A 37 3.64 1.65 -1.54
C LYS A 37 2.77 0.42 -1.23
N LEU A 38 3.15 -0.34 -0.21
CA LEU A 38 2.42 -1.53 0.21
C LEU A 38 1.13 -1.12 0.95
N ILE A 39 0.08 -1.92 0.81
CA ILE A 39 -1.16 -1.74 1.58
C ILE A 39 -0.96 -2.44 2.93
N ARG A 40 -1.07 -1.70 4.02
CA ARG A 40 -0.92 -2.26 5.38
C ARG A 40 -2.20 -2.94 5.86
N PRO A 41 -2.10 -3.90 6.80
CA PRO A 41 -3.27 -4.47 7.46
C PRO A 41 -4.14 -3.39 8.14
N PRO A 42 -5.43 -3.67 8.38
CA PRO A 42 -6.32 -2.74 9.07
C PRO A 42 -5.75 -2.28 10.41
N GLY A 43 -5.89 -0.99 10.70
CA GLY A 43 -5.47 -0.40 11.96
C GLY A 43 -4.01 0.03 12.00
N ALA A 44 -3.24 -0.17 10.93
CA ALA A 44 -1.86 0.30 10.87
C ALA A 44 -1.74 1.80 11.19
N ILE A 45 -0.80 2.11 12.08
CA ILE A 45 -0.36 3.48 12.35
C ILE A 45 0.43 4.05 11.16
N GLU A 46 0.91 5.29 11.29
CA GLU A 46 1.74 5.95 10.28
C GLU A 46 2.94 5.06 9.88
N GLU A 47 3.28 5.01 8.60
CA GLU A 47 4.20 4.04 7.99
C GLU A 47 5.58 4.02 8.68
N ILE A 48 6.16 5.18 9.02
CA ILE A 48 7.48 5.23 9.67
C ILE A 48 7.39 4.64 11.07
N ALA A 49 6.36 5.01 11.84
CA ALA A 49 6.13 4.47 13.17
C ALA A 49 5.82 2.96 13.13
N PHE A 50 5.07 2.52 12.12
CA PHE A 50 4.75 1.12 11.87
C PHE A 50 6.02 0.31 11.59
N LEU A 51 6.89 0.78 10.70
CA LEU A 51 8.15 0.12 10.36
C LEU A 51 9.11 0.03 11.55
N ALA A 52 9.14 1.06 12.40
CA ALA A 52 9.97 1.10 13.61
C ALA A 52 9.41 0.19 14.72
N GLY A 53 8.09 0.15 14.90
CA GLY A 53 7.43 -0.61 15.96
C GLY A 53 7.11 -2.06 15.62
N CYS A 54 7.04 -2.43 14.33
CA CYS A 54 6.70 -3.78 13.92
C CYS A 54 7.81 -4.76 14.29
N GLN A 55 7.49 -5.72 15.16
CA GLN A 55 8.43 -6.77 15.60
C GLN A 55 8.68 -7.86 14.55
N ARG A 56 8.04 -7.79 13.35
CA ARG A 56 8.19 -8.77 12.27
C ARG A 56 7.91 -10.22 12.70
N CYS A 57 7.01 -10.39 13.68
CA CYS A 57 6.72 -11.69 14.30
C CYS A 57 5.80 -12.60 13.46
N GLY A 58 5.18 -12.09 12.40
CA GLY A 58 4.30 -12.87 11.52
C GLY A 58 2.94 -13.29 12.10
N LYS A 59 2.65 -13.05 13.38
CA LYS A 59 1.40 -13.47 14.05
C LYS A 59 0.13 -13.01 13.34
N CYS A 60 0.14 -11.78 12.80
CA CYS A 60 -0.99 -11.23 12.05
C CYS A 60 -1.30 -12.01 10.76
N SER A 61 -0.28 -12.51 10.06
CA SER A 61 -0.45 -13.37 8.88
C SER A 61 -0.95 -14.76 9.29
N LEU A 62 -0.40 -15.33 10.37
CA LEU A 62 -0.78 -16.66 10.86
C LEU A 62 -2.25 -16.76 11.28
N VAL A 63 -2.81 -15.71 11.88
CA VAL A 63 -4.23 -15.69 12.32
C VAL A 63 -5.20 -15.31 11.19
N CYS A 64 -4.70 -14.92 10.01
CA CYS A 64 -5.53 -14.49 8.89
C CYS A 64 -6.13 -15.69 8.15
N GLU A 65 -7.35 -16.08 8.50
CA GLU A 65 -8.06 -17.20 7.84
C GLU A 65 -8.21 -17.03 6.33
N ASP A 66 -8.47 -15.80 5.89
CA ASP A 66 -8.61 -15.48 4.46
C ASP A 66 -7.28 -15.53 3.71
N LYS A 67 -6.15 -15.58 4.43
CA LYS A 67 -4.78 -15.49 3.90
C LYS A 67 -4.52 -14.23 3.08
N SER A 68 -5.20 -13.14 3.38
CA SER A 68 -5.02 -11.85 2.70
C SER A 68 -3.72 -11.14 3.11
N ILE A 69 -3.13 -11.49 4.26
CA ILE A 69 -1.91 -10.87 4.80
C ILE A 69 -0.66 -11.66 4.37
N HIS A 70 0.17 -11.00 3.58
CA HIS A 70 1.48 -11.47 3.15
C HIS A 70 2.58 -10.86 4.01
N ILE A 71 3.75 -11.51 4.05
CA ILE A 71 4.95 -10.99 4.72
C ILE A 71 5.97 -10.59 3.66
N ALA A 72 6.45 -9.35 3.73
CA ALA A 72 7.42 -8.82 2.79
C ALA A 72 8.71 -9.66 2.79
N GLY A 73 9.12 -10.10 1.59
CA GLY A 73 10.26 -10.97 1.37
C GLY A 73 11.62 -10.25 1.46
N PRO A 74 12.73 -10.98 1.26
CA PRO A 74 14.09 -10.46 1.40
C PRO A 74 14.44 -9.26 0.49
N ASP A 75 13.81 -9.17 -0.69
CA ASP A 75 14.11 -8.13 -1.69
C ASP A 75 13.40 -6.79 -1.42
N GLU A 76 12.58 -6.70 -0.38
CA GLU A 76 11.76 -5.52 -0.04
C GLU A 76 12.50 -4.50 0.86
N GLY A 77 13.82 -4.66 1.03
CA GLY A 77 14.68 -3.71 1.75
C GLY A 77 14.22 -3.43 3.19
N VAL A 78 13.89 -2.18 3.50
CA VAL A 78 13.44 -1.79 4.86
C VAL A 78 12.11 -2.41 5.26
N LEU A 79 11.32 -2.89 4.29
CA LEU A 79 10.01 -3.48 4.53
C LEU A 79 10.09 -4.97 4.89
N VAL A 80 11.25 -5.62 4.74
CA VAL A 80 11.44 -7.06 4.99
C VAL A 80 10.81 -7.47 6.32
N GLY A 81 10.02 -8.55 6.30
CA GLY A 81 9.37 -9.12 7.48
C GLY A 81 8.13 -8.35 7.96
N THR A 82 7.76 -7.24 7.33
CA THR A 82 6.55 -6.50 7.68
C THR A 82 5.33 -7.01 6.90
N PRO A 83 4.13 -6.99 7.50
CA PRO A 83 2.93 -7.49 6.84
C PRO A 83 2.37 -6.49 5.83
N TYR A 84 1.78 -7.00 4.76
CA TYR A 84 1.07 -6.22 3.76
C TYR A 84 -0.09 -7.02 3.15
N LEU A 85 -0.98 -6.33 2.45
CA LEU A 85 -2.13 -6.88 1.75
C LEU A 85 -1.95 -6.74 0.24
N VAL A 86 -2.51 -7.68 -0.51
CA VAL A 86 -2.68 -7.59 -1.96
C VAL A 86 -4.16 -7.77 -2.28
N PRO A 87 -4.98 -6.70 -2.21
CA PRO A 87 -6.42 -6.79 -2.43
C PRO A 87 -6.80 -7.35 -3.81
N ASP A 88 -5.89 -7.24 -4.79
CA ASP A 88 -6.03 -7.77 -6.14
C ASP A 88 -6.03 -9.32 -6.14
N GLU A 89 -5.27 -9.94 -5.25
CA GLU A 89 -5.17 -11.40 -5.11
C GLU A 89 -6.25 -11.93 -4.16
N GLN A 90 -6.32 -11.35 -2.97
CA GLN A 90 -7.21 -11.82 -1.91
C GLN A 90 -7.74 -10.66 -1.05
N PRO A 91 -9.07 -10.41 -1.07
CA PRO A 91 -9.65 -9.30 -0.33
C PRO A 91 -9.57 -9.52 1.18
N CYS A 92 -9.40 -8.44 1.95
CA CYS A 92 -9.50 -8.50 3.40
C CYS A 92 -10.99 -8.46 3.81
N THR A 93 -11.39 -9.36 4.73
CA THR A 93 -12.76 -9.39 5.27
C THR A 93 -12.97 -8.43 6.44
N PHE A 94 -11.91 -7.80 6.95
CA PHE A 94 -11.95 -6.95 8.14
C PHE A 94 -12.46 -7.69 9.38
N CYS A 95 -12.06 -8.95 9.58
CA CYS A 95 -12.33 -9.68 10.83
C CYS A 95 -11.50 -9.18 12.04
N LEU A 96 -10.54 -8.29 11.80
CA LEU A 96 -9.72 -7.57 12.80
C LEU A 96 -8.85 -8.41 13.76
N ARG A 97 -8.89 -9.75 13.71
CA ARG A 97 -8.02 -10.62 14.53
C ARG A 97 -6.53 -10.30 14.45
N CYS A 98 -6.06 -9.77 13.33
CA CYS A 98 -4.67 -9.33 13.18
C CYS A 98 -4.26 -8.24 14.18
N ILE A 99 -5.20 -7.39 14.61
CA ILE A 99 -5.02 -6.35 15.64
C ILE A 99 -4.88 -7.02 17.01
N GLU A 100 -5.79 -7.95 17.33
CA GLU A 100 -5.84 -8.63 18.64
C GLU A 100 -4.54 -9.38 18.98
N VAL A 101 -3.89 -9.98 17.97
CA VAL A 101 -2.66 -10.75 18.16
C VAL A 101 -1.38 -9.90 18.05
N CYS A 102 -1.48 -8.61 17.75
CA CYS A 102 -0.33 -7.74 17.53
C CYS A 102 0.33 -7.33 18.86
N PRO A 103 1.51 -7.87 19.21
CA PRO A 103 2.12 -7.63 20.52
C PRO A 103 2.70 -6.22 20.66
N SER A 104 3.06 -5.57 19.55
CA SER A 104 3.71 -4.25 19.57
C SER A 104 2.74 -3.08 19.44
N GLY A 105 1.44 -3.35 19.27
CA GLY A 105 0.42 -2.31 19.18
C GLY A 105 0.48 -1.43 17.91
N VAL A 106 1.26 -1.81 16.89
CA VAL A 106 1.33 -1.03 15.62
C VAL A 106 0.08 -1.17 14.74
N LEU A 107 -0.82 -2.07 15.11
CA LEU A 107 -2.17 -2.19 14.55
C LEU A 107 -3.13 -1.79 15.65
N GLU A 108 -3.76 -0.63 15.52
CA GLU A 108 -4.63 -0.03 16.53
C GLU A 108 -6.09 -0.36 16.30
N ASN A 109 -6.84 -0.54 17.39
CA ASN A 109 -8.28 -0.62 17.34
C ASN A 109 -8.87 0.79 17.13
N ARG A 110 -9.94 0.88 16.35
CA ARG A 110 -10.62 2.10 15.96
C ARG A 110 -12.14 1.93 16.05
N GLU A 111 -12.85 3.03 16.21
CA GLU A 111 -14.27 3.05 16.57
C GLU A 111 -15.22 2.61 15.44
N SER A 112 -14.81 2.73 14.17
CA SER A 112 -15.68 2.46 13.02
C SER A 112 -14.97 1.72 11.89
N ILE A 113 -15.72 0.96 11.09
CA ILE A 113 -15.15 0.24 9.93
C ILE A 113 -14.48 1.20 8.91
N GLN A 114 -15.02 2.40 8.72
CA GLN A 114 -14.44 3.42 7.84
C GLN A 114 -13.06 3.87 8.33
N SER A 115 -12.87 3.99 9.63
CA SER A 115 -11.57 4.36 10.18
C SER A 115 -10.49 3.31 9.93
N TYR A 116 -10.85 2.07 9.59
CA TYR A 116 -9.91 1.02 9.21
C TYR A 116 -9.54 1.01 7.72
N ALA A 117 -9.97 2.00 6.92
CA ALA A 117 -9.69 2.04 5.49
C ALA A 117 -8.19 1.85 5.18
N ILE A 118 -7.89 0.81 4.39
CA ILE A 118 -6.52 0.45 3.99
C ILE A 118 -6.15 1.00 2.61
N GLY A 119 -7.15 1.43 1.85
CA GLY A 119 -7.00 1.91 0.49
C GLY A 119 -8.32 2.38 -0.10
N VAL A 120 -8.28 2.83 -1.35
CA VAL A 120 -9.43 3.32 -2.10
C VAL A 120 -9.49 2.62 -3.45
N ALA A 121 -10.65 2.07 -3.79
CA ALA A 121 -10.89 1.47 -5.11
C ALA A 121 -10.95 2.57 -6.19
N LYS A 122 -10.37 2.29 -7.35
CA LYS A 122 -10.50 3.10 -8.57
C LYS A 122 -10.98 2.23 -9.71
N ILE A 123 -11.89 2.79 -10.50
CA ILE A 123 -12.45 2.15 -11.69
C ILE A 123 -11.73 2.73 -12.91
N ASN A 124 -11.14 1.84 -13.72
CA ASN A 124 -10.72 2.15 -15.07
C ASN A 124 -11.94 2.10 -16.00
N GLN A 125 -12.37 3.27 -16.48
CA GLN A 125 -13.55 3.40 -17.34
C GLN A 125 -13.34 2.72 -18.70
N ASP A 126 -12.10 2.66 -19.20
CA ASP A 126 -11.77 2.04 -20.49
C ASP A 126 -11.86 0.51 -20.46
N LEU A 127 -11.87 -0.11 -19.27
CA LEU A 127 -12.04 -1.55 -19.10
C LEU A 127 -13.42 -1.93 -18.54
N CYS A 128 -14.11 -0.98 -17.89
CA CYS A 128 -15.32 -1.27 -17.16
C CYS A 128 -16.49 -1.55 -18.11
N LEU A 129 -17.03 -2.77 -18.07
CA LEU A 129 -18.16 -3.16 -18.92
C LEU A 129 -19.37 -2.21 -18.82
N ALA A 130 -19.63 -1.65 -17.63
CA ALA A 130 -20.73 -0.69 -17.44
C ALA A 130 -20.53 0.63 -18.22
N TYR A 131 -19.28 1.05 -18.43
CA TYR A 131 -18.93 2.20 -19.26
C TYR A 131 -18.90 1.87 -20.76
N HIS A 132 -18.86 0.58 -21.11
CA HIS A 132 -19.05 0.04 -22.46
C HIS A 132 -20.48 -0.46 -22.71
N GLU A 133 -21.45 0.25 -22.15
CA GLU A 133 -22.90 0.05 -22.32
C GLU A 133 -23.47 -1.30 -21.86
N GLN A 134 -22.67 -2.20 -21.27
CA GLN A 134 -23.16 -3.47 -20.72
C GLN A 134 -23.89 -3.25 -19.38
N LEU A 135 -24.87 -4.09 -19.09
CA LEU A 135 -25.55 -4.10 -17.79
C LEU A 135 -24.69 -4.84 -16.76
N CYS A 136 -23.81 -4.11 -16.07
CA CYS A 136 -22.92 -4.66 -15.06
C CYS A 136 -22.95 -3.85 -13.76
N SER A 137 -23.25 -4.53 -12.65
CA SER A 137 -23.26 -3.95 -11.30
C SER A 137 -22.65 -4.89 -10.25
N SER A 138 -21.84 -5.87 -10.68
CA SER A 138 -21.24 -6.89 -9.81
C SER A 138 -20.44 -6.31 -8.64
N CYS A 139 -19.71 -5.21 -8.88
CA CYS A 139 -18.94 -4.54 -7.83
C CYS A 139 -19.83 -3.97 -6.71
N LEU A 140 -21.01 -3.43 -7.04
CA LEU A 140 -21.97 -2.89 -6.08
C LEU A 140 -22.47 -4.00 -5.14
N TYR A 141 -22.89 -5.14 -5.69
CA TYR A 141 -23.49 -6.23 -4.91
C TYR A 141 -22.50 -6.95 -3.98
N THR A 142 -21.21 -6.97 -4.32
CA THR A 142 -20.19 -7.57 -3.44
C THR A 142 -19.65 -6.60 -2.37
N CYS A 143 -19.89 -5.29 -2.54
CA CYS A 143 -19.32 -4.28 -1.67
C CYS A 143 -19.92 -4.37 -0.25
N PRO A 144 -19.10 -4.52 0.81
CA PRO A 144 -19.60 -4.61 2.18
C PRO A 144 -20.21 -3.29 2.66
N THR A 145 -19.78 -2.16 2.08
CA THR A 145 -20.36 -0.83 2.33
C THR A 145 -21.52 -0.51 1.37
N GLY A 146 -21.80 -1.38 0.40
CA GLY A 146 -22.91 -1.26 -0.56
C GLY A 146 -22.95 0.08 -1.30
N ILE A 147 -24.16 0.60 -1.49
CA ILE A 147 -24.43 1.83 -2.27
C ILE A 147 -23.76 3.09 -1.68
N LYS A 148 -23.38 3.07 -0.40
CA LYS A 148 -22.65 4.18 0.20
C LYS A 148 -21.26 4.32 -0.42
N ALA A 149 -20.56 3.21 -0.68
CA ALA A 149 -19.21 3.25 -1.28
C ALA A 149 -19.19 3.18 -2.80
N ILE A 150 -20.20 2.55 -3.41
CA ILE A 150 -20.31 2.42 -4.86
C ILE A 150 -21.68 2.95 -5.27
N GLU A 151 -21.71 4.16 -5.81
CA GLU A 151 -22.95 4.75 -6.32
C GLU A 151 -23.09 4.44 -7.81
N LEU A 152 -24.33 4.29 -8.29
CA LEU A 152 -24.63 4.18 -9.72
C LEU A 152 -25.11 5.53 -10.25
N ARG A 153 -24.21 6.29 -10.88
CA ARG A 153 -24.57 7.51 -11.60
C ARG A 153 -25.43 7.13 -12.82
N ASP A 154 -26.50 7.89 -13.06
CA ASP A 154 -27.45 7.62 -14.15
C ASP A 154 -28.05 6.20 -14.10
N PHE A 155 -28.12 5.62 -12.90
CA PHE A 155 -28.54 4.24 -12.64
C PHE A 155 -27.69 3.15 -13.34
N ARG A 156 -26.52 3.52 -13.88
CA ARG A 156 -25.70 2.65 -14.72
C ARG A 156 -24.22 2.66 -14.37
N TYR A 157 -23.64 3.84 -14.19
CA TYR A 157 -22.19 4.00 -14.14
C TYR A 157 -21.69 3.94 -12.69
N PRO A 158 -20.90 2.93 -12.30
CA PRO A 158 -20.36 2.85 -10.96
C PRO A 158 -19.37 3.98 -10.70
N LEU A 159 -19.52 4.63 -9.54
CA LEU A 159 -18.68 5.68 -9.00
C LEU A 159 -18.27 5.32 -7.58
N ILE A 160 -16.97 5.32 -7.31
CA ILE A 160 -16.45 5.05 -5.96
C ILE A 160 -16.53 6.32 -5.11
N ARG A 161 -17.27 6.26 -4.00
CA ARG A 161 -17.28 7.27 -2.94
C ARG A 161 -16.14 6.98 -1.97
N THR A 162 -15.07 7.76 -2.05
CA THR A 162 -13.82 7.51 -1.33
C THR A 162 -13.97 7.52 0.18
N GLU A 163 -14.90 8.32 0.69
CA GLU A 163 -15.24 8.51 2.11
C GLU A 163 -15.85 7.25 2.75
N TYR A 164 -16.40 6.34 1.95
CA TYR A 164 -17.01 5.09 2.41
C TYR A 164 -16.26 3.85 1.92
N CYS A 165 -15.31 4.01 1.00
CA CYS A 165 -14.50 2.92 0.49
C CYS A 165 -13.43 2.55 1.52
N ILE A 166 -13.43 1.29 1.94
CA ILE A 166 -12.44 0.76 2.90
C ILE A 166 -11.26 0.05 2.23
N GLY A 167 -11.23 -0.04 0.89
CA GLY A 167 -10.12 -0.66 0.16
C GLY A 167 -10.06 -2.19 0.22
N CYS A 168 -11.17 -2.87 0.53
CA CYS A 168 -11.17 -4.31 0.78
C CYS A 168 -10.77 -5.20 -0.41
N GLY A 169 -10.91 -4.73 -1.66
CA GLY A 169 -10.62 -5.51 -2.87
C GLY A 169 -11.72 -6.44 -3.37
N ARG A 170 -12.85 -6.60 -2.66
CA ARG A 170 -13.95 -7.51 -3.09
C ARG A 170 -14.48 -7.18 -4.49
N CYS A 171 -14.56 -5.89 -4.82
CA CYS A 171 -15.00 -5.41 -6.13
C CYS A 171 -14.06 -5.83 -7.27
N ILE A 172 -12.76 -6.00 -7.01
CA ILE A 172 -11.79 -6.51 -7.98
C ILE A 172 -12.12 -7.96 -8.31
N LYS A 173 -12.26 -8.80 -7.28
CA LYS A 173 -12.56 -10.23 -7.43
C LYS A 173 -13.91 -10.51 -8.09
N ALA A 174 -14.88 -9.62 -7.91
CA ALA A 174 -16.18 -9.70 -8.57
C ALA A 174 -16.21 -9.08 -9.98
N CYS A 175 -15.13 -8.42 -10.41
CA CYS A 175 -15.08 -7.80 -11.73
C CYS A 175 -14.98 -8.89 -12.80
N ILE A 176 -15.91 -8.85 -13.76
CA ILE A 176 -15.97 -9.80 -14.88
C ILE A 176 -15.33 -9.25 -16.16
N ALA A 177 -14.70 -8.08 -16.10
CA ALA A 177 -13.93 -7.52 -17.19
C ALA A 177 -12.59 -8.26 -17.34
N GLU A 178 -12.03 -8.29 -18.55
CA GLU A 178 -10.71 -8.85 -18.80
C GLU A 178 -9.64 -8.04 -18.04
N GLY A 179 -8.86 -8.70 -17.17
CA GLY A 179 -7.82 -8.05 -16.36
C GLY A 179 -8.30 -7.22 -15.16
N SER A 180 -9.60 -7.25 -14.81
CA SER A 180 -10.28 -6.37 -13.85
C SER A 180 -10.22 -4.88 -14.20
N ALA A 181 -11.39 -4.25 -14.25
CA ALA A 181 -11.50 -2.80 -14.41
C ALA A 181 -11.30 -2.03 -13.10
N ILE A 182 -10.98 -2.72 -12.00
CA ILE A 182 -10.90 -2.12 -10.67
C ILE A 182 -9.55 -2.44 -10.03
N THR A 183 -8.93 -1.43 -9.42
CA THR A 183 -7.69 -1.54 -8.65
C THR A 183 -7.87 -0.84 -7.30
N VAL A 184 -7.14 -1.27 -6.26
CA VAL A 184 -7.09 -0.55 -4.98
C VAL A 184 -5.77 0.20 -4.85
N ILE A 185 -5.84 1.47 -4.49
CA ILE A 185 -4.68 2.31 -4.22
C ILE A 185 -4.53 2.49 -2.70
N PRO A 186 -3.31 2.37 -2.13
CA PRO A 186 -3.08 2.62 -0.71
C PRO A 186 -3.47 4.04 -0.30
N CYS A 187 -4.04 4.19 0.90
CA CYS A 187 -4.27 5.49 1.56
C CYS A 187 -2.94 6.16 1.93
#